data_AF-A0A075FL36-F1
#
_entry.id   AF-A0A075FL36-F1
#
_cell.length_a   1.000
_cell.length_b   1.000
_cell.length_c   1.000
_cell.angle_alpha   90.00
_cell.angle_beta   90.00
_cell.angle_gamma   90.00
#
_symmetry.space_group_name_H-M   'P 1'
#
loop_
_entity.id
_entity.type
_entity.pdbx_description
1 polymer ?
#
loop_
_entity_poly.entity_id
_entity_poly.type
_entity_poly.pdbx_seq_one_letter_code
_entity_poly.pdbx_strand_id
1 'polypeptide(L)' 'MNYSKLNKLSTVEALAGAVYILGEPDLTHTLLKKFKWGNTFFELNKNLLQDYSKAQSESEILEICHEYGLANAQFT' A
#
# COMPACT_ATOMS: atom_id res chain seq x y z
N MET A 1 2.07 -2.37 17.82
CA MET A 1 1.39 -1.10 17.57
C MET A 1 2.32 -0.23 16.71
N ASN A 2 2.21 -0.31 15.39
CA ASN A 2 3.02 0.46 14.42
C ASN A 2 2.17 1.48 13.67
N TYR A 3 1.11 2.00 14.33
CA TYR A 3 0.23 2.97 13.71
C TYR A 3 1.03 4.22 13.29
N SER A 4 0.84 4.63 12.04
CA SER A 4 1.30 5.91 11.49
C SER A 4 2.81 6.07 11.27
N LYS A 5 3.61 4.99 11.28
CA LYS A 5 5.00 5.07 10.83
C LYS A 5 5.10 4.75 9.35
N LEU A 6 5.49 5.76 8.57
CA LEU A 6 5.82 5.61 7.16
C LEU A 6 6.81 4.44 6.97
N ASN A 7 6.59 3.61 5.95
CA ASN A 7 7.40 2.44 5.61
C ASN A 7 7.46 1.32 6.69
N LYS A 8 6.54 1.30 7.67
CA LYS A 8 6.43 0.20 8.64
C LYS A 8 5.06 -0.45 8.58
N LEU A 9 4.94 -1.43 7.68
CA LEU A 9 3.77 -2.28 7.54
C LEU A 9 3.89 -3.52 8.42
N SER A 10 2.78 -3.98 8.96
CA SER A 10 2.65 -5.36 9.43
C SER A 10 2.62 -6.33 8.26
N THR A 11 2.83 -7.62 8.53
CA THR A 11 2.80 -8.67 7.50
C THR A 11 1.47 -8.70 6.75
N VAL A 12 0.34 -8.47 7.45
CA VAL A 12 -0.98 -8.45 6.80
C VAL A 12 -1.17 -7.22 5.92
N GLU A 13 -0.67 -6.05 6.31
CA GLU A 13 -0.76 -4.83 5.51
C GLU A 13 0.08 -4.93 4.24
N ALA A 14 1.31 -5.44 4.37
CA ALA A 14 2.19 -5.70 3.23
C ALA A 14 1.55 -6.69 2.24
N LEU A 15 1.00 -7.80 2.75
CA LEU A 15 0.31 -8.78 1.91
C LEU A 15 -0.93 -8.18 1.25
N ALA A 16 -1.76 -7.48 2.02
CA ALA A 16 -3.00 -6.86 1.52
C ALA A 16 -2.73 -5.77 0.47
N GLY A 17 -1.65 -4.99 0.62
CA GLY A 17 -1.19 -4.06 -0.41
C GLY A 17 -0.70 -4.77 -1.66
N ALA A 18 0.10 -5.83 -1.50
CA ALA A 18 0.60 -6.61 -2.64
C ALA A 18 -0.53 -7.23 -3.47
N VAL A 19 -1.50 -7.91 -2.83
CA VAL A 19 -2.64 -8.49 -3.57
C VAL A 19 -3.52 -7.41 -4.21
N TYR A 20 -3.62 -6.22 -3.63
CA TYR A 20 -4.33 -5.10 -4.25
C TYR A 20 -3.64 -4.65 -5.54
N ILE A 21 -2.32 -4.46 -5.49
CA ILE A 21 -1.51 -4.03 -6.64
C ILE A 21 -1.55 -5.09 -7.75
N LEU A 22 -1.62 -6.38 -7.39
CA LEU A 22 -1.79 -7.49 -8.33
C LEU A 22 -3.20 -7.61 -8.93
N GLY A 23 -4.14 -6.75 -8.55
CA GLY A 23 -5.49 -6.71 -9.13
C GLY A 23 -6.56 -7.50 -8.40
N GLU A 24 -6.32 -7.93 -7.15
CA GLU A 24 -7.26 -8.73 -6.34
C GLU A 24 -7.82 -7.92 -5.13
N PRO A 25 -8.64 -6.88 -5.35
CA PRO A 25 -9.11 -5.99 -4.28
C PRO A 25 -10.03 -6.69 -3.25
N ASP A 26 -10.84 -7.66 -3.66
CA ASP A 26 -11.68 -8.43 -2.75
C ASP A 26 -10.88 -9.23 -1.71
N LEU A 27 -9.72 -9.74 -2.11
CA LEU A 27 -8.81 -10.45 -1.23
C LEU A 27 -8.18 -9.50 -0.21
N THR A 28 -7.76 -8.31 -0.65
CA THR A 28 -7.31 -7.22 0.23
C THR A 28 -8.34 -6.92 1.32
N HIS A 29 -9.60 -6.72 0.95
CA HIS A 29 -10.68 -6.47 1.91
C HIS A 29 -10.90 -7.65 2.86
N THR A 30 -10.85 -8.87 2.35
CA THR A 30 -11.02 -10.10 3.15
C THR A 30 -9.90 -10.27 4.18
N LEU A 31 -8.65 -9.98 3.81
CA LEU A 31 -7.50 -10.02 4.71
C LEU A 31 -7.62 -8.97 5.82
N LEU A 32 -7.97 -7.74 5.46
CA LEU A 32 -8.03 -6.60 6.38
C LEU A 32 -9.24 -6.65 7.32
N LYS A 33 -10.36 -7.25 6.89
CA LYS A 33 -11.60 -7.37 7.68
C LYS A 33 -11.41 -8.09 9.03
N LYS A 34 -10.38 -8.92 9.16
CA LYS A 34 -10.03 -9.60 10.42
C LYS A 34 -9.49 -8.65 11.49
N PHE A 35 -9.10 -7.43 11.11
CA PHE A 35 -8.46 -6.45 11.97
C PHE A 35 -9.34 -5.21 12.12
N LYS A 36 -9.56 -4.76 13.36
CA LYS A 36 -10.40 -3.58 13.65
C LYS A 36 -9.95 -2.30 12.93
N TRP A 37 -8.65 -2.20 12.65
CA TRP A 37 -8.00 -1.07 11.98
C TRP A 37 -7.78 -1.31 10.48
N GLY A 38 -8.11 -2.49 9.95
CA GLY A 38 -7.82 -2.86 8.56
C GLY A 38 -8.51 -1.95 7.55
N ASN A 39 -9.75 -1.54 7.84
CA ASN A 39 -10.45 -0.55 7.01
C ASN A 39 -9.72 0.80 6.99
N THR A 40 -9.26 1.28 8.15
CA THR A 40 -8.51 2.54 8.24
C THR A 40 -7.20 2.47 7.45
N PHE A 41 -6.47 1.35 7.50
CA PHE A 41 -5.29 1.14 6.66
C PHE A 41 -5.64 1.27 5.17
N PHE A 42 -6.71 0.60 4.73
CA PHE A 42 -7.13 0.65 3.34
C PHE A 42 -7.54 2.06 2.94
N GLU A 43 -8.38 2.74 3.71
CA GLU A 43 -8.86 4.10 3.43
C GLU A 43 -7.71 5.11 3.32
N LEU A 44 -6.71 5.02 4.19
CA LEU A 44 -5.54 5.90 4.17
C LEU A 44 -4.63 5.67 2.96
N ASN A 45 -4.55 4.44 2.45
CA ASN A 45 -3.62 4.07 1.38
C ASN A 45 -4.31 3.81 0.03
N LYS A 46 -5.64 3.93 -0.06
CA LYS A 46 -6.42 3.53 -1.24
C LYS A 46 -5.93 4.19 -2.52
N ASN A 47 -5.68 5.50 -2.49
CA ASN A 47 -5.25 6.24 -3.67
C ASN A 47 -3.86 5.76 -4.14
N LEU A 48 -2.91 5.67 -3.20
CA LEU A 48 -1.56 5.17 -3.46
C LEU A 48 -1.58 3.75 -4.04
N LEU A 49 -2.36 2.85 -3.44
CA LEU A 49 -2.52 1.47 -3.91
C LEU A 49 -3.17 1.41 -5.31
N GLN A 50 -4.13 2.29 -5.58
CA GLN A 50 -4.79 2.40 -6.88
C GLN A 50 -3.82 2.92 -7.95
N ASP A 51 -2.97 3.89 -7.62
CA ASP A 51 -1.98 4.42 -8.56
C ASP A 51 -0.90 3.37 -8.85
N TYR A 52 -0.42 2.66 -7.83
CA TYR A 52 0.50 1.53 -8.03
C TYR A 52 -0.11 0.40 -8.86
N SER A 53 -1.41 0.11 -8.72
CA SER A 53 -2.07 -0.94 -9.52
C SER A 53 -2.15 -0.62 -11.02
N LYS A 54 -1.98 0.66 -11.40
CA LYS A 54 -2.01 1.11 -12.81
C LYS A 54 -0.62 1.18 -13.42
N ALA A 55 0.41 1.36 -12.61
CA ALA A 55 1.79 1.51 -13.08
C ALA A 55 2.23 0.33 -13.94
N GLN A 56 2.78 0.61 -15.13
CA GLN A 56 3.26 -0.42 -16.06
C GLN A 56 4.79 -0.48 -16.13
N SER A 57 5.47 0.47 -15.50
CA SER A 57 6.92 0.60 -15.53
C SER A 57 7.49 1.04 -14.19
N GLU A 58 8.77 0.74 -13.98
CA GLU A 58 9.51 1.20 -12.79
C GLU A 58 9.56 2.74 -12.70
N SER A 59 9.61 3.42 -13.85
CA SER A 59 9.61 4.89 -13.89
C SER A 59 8.31 5.50 -13.34
N GLU A 60 7.15 4.91 -13.64
CA GLU A 60 5.86 5.32 -13.06
C GLU A 60 5.81 5.07 -11.55
N ILE A 61 6.39 3.97 -11.07
CA ILE A 61 6.50 3.68 -9.64
C ILE A 61 7.32 4.77 -8.93
N LEU A 62 8.44 5.22 -9.53
CA LEU A 62 9.25 6.30 -8.98
C LEU A 62 8.52 7.65 -8.97
N GLU A 63 7.72 7.94 -10.01
CA GLU A 63 6.89 9.14 -10.07
C GLU A 63 5.83 9.14 -8.96
N ILE A 64 5.09 8.03 -8.80
CA ILE A 64 4.13 7.84 -7.71
C ILE A 64 4.82 8.00 -6.35
N CYS A 65 5.98 7.39 -6.15
CA CYS A 65 6.77 7.56 -4.93
C CYS A 65 7.09 9.04 -4.65
N HIS A 66 7.46 9.79 -5.67
CA HIS A 66 7.76 11.22 -5.53
C HIS A 66 6.50 12.04 -5.19
N GLU A 67 5.39 11.81 -5.88
CA GLU A 67 4.12 12.50 -5.65
C GLU A 67 3.59 12.32 -4.22
N TYR A 68 3.72 11.11 -3.68
CA TYR A 68 3.31 10.80 -2.31
C TYR A 68 4.40 11.09 -1.25
N GLY A 69 5.51 11.71 -1.63
CA GLY A 69 6.59 12.09 -0.70
C GLY A 69 7.36 10.91 -0.10
N LEU A 70 7.37 9.76 -0.77
CA LEU A 70 8.07 8.53 -0.36
C LEU A 70 9.57 8.53 -0.73
N ALA A 71 10.08 9.63 -1.29
CA ALA A 71 11.43 9.81 -1.85
C ALA A 71 12.62 9.55 -0.91
N ASN A 72 12.39 9.23 0.37
CA ASN A 72 13.42 8.88 1.36
C ASN A 72 13.36 7.41 1.86
N ALA A 73 12.60 6.53 1.21
CA ALA A 73 12.80 5.10 1.39
C ALA A 73 14.16 4.74 0.77
N GLN A 74 15.22 4.77 1.56
CA GLN A 74 16.57 4.39 1.14
C GLN A 74 16.54 2.96 0.58
N PHE A 75 16.46 2.85 -0.75
CA PHE A 75 16.88 1.66 -1.49
C PHE A 75 18.41 1.70 -1.59
N THR A 76 19.09 1.61 -0.45
CA THR A 76 20.56 1.42 -0.37
C THR A 76 20.85 0.14 0.38
#